data_AF-A0A7S3F4E1-F1
#
_entry.id   AF-A0A7S3F4E1-F1
#
_cell.length_a   1.000
_cell.length_b   1.000
_cell.length_c   1.000
_cell.angle_alpha   90.00
_cell.angle_beta   90.00
_cell.angle_gamma   90.00
#
_symmetry.space_group_name_H-M   'P 1'
#
loop_
_entity.id
_entity.type
_entity.pdbx_description
1 polymer ?
#
loop_
_entity_poly.entity_id
_entity_poly.type
_entity_poly.pdbx_seq_one_letter_code
_entity_poly.pdbx_strand_id
1 'polypeptide(L)'
;RVVFVSSGGGRLNMKRMSGARCEMLSSIDLSWREIEEVAAVFTAEYESAAALQADGGTLPCMSDSGLWLQSYGFSKACLGAYCQLVAREHPGLLSVTCSPGWVMTDMSSTYTGDAELRSIDEGGEVVAWLATSAERAEGASFYLPDRSAVSWV
;
A
#
# COMPACT_ATOMS: atom_id res chain seq x y z
N ARG A 1 -8.89 17.24 -3.58
CA ARG A 1 -8.86 15.76 -3.67
C ARG A 1 -7.40 15.35 -3.59
N VAL A 2 -7.08 14.28 -2.88
CA VAL A 2 -5.74 13.70 -2.81
C VAL A 2 -5.89 12.22 -3.17
N VAL A 3 -5.20 11.80 -4.22
CA VAL A 3 -5.25 10.43 -4.73
C VAL A 3 -3.89 9.79 -4.51
N PHE A 4 -3.83 8.83 -3.61
CA PHE A 4 -2.62 8.07 -3.33
C PHE A 4 -2.59 6.82 -4.22
N VAL A 5 -1.61 6.75 -5.13
CA VAL A 5 -1.40 5.57 -5.99
C VAL A 5 -0.69 4.49 -5.16
N SER A 6 -1.50 3.63 -4.56
CA SER A 6 -1.08 2.49 -3.75
C SER A 6 -0.95 1.22 -4.63
N SER A 7 -1.15 0.03 -4.06
CA SER A 7 -1.10 -1.25 -4.77
C SER A 7 -1.82 -2.35 -3.98
N GLY A 8 -2.31 -3.37 -4.69
CA GLY A 8 -2.73 -4.63 -4.06
C GLY A 8 -1.64 -5.26 -3.19
N GLY A 9 -0.35 -5.00 -3.49
CA GLY A 9 0.78 -5.41 -2.66
C GLY A 9 0.72 -4.86 -1.23
N GLY A 10 0.18 -3.65 -1.02
CA GLY A 10 -0.04 -3.09 0.32
C GLY A 10 -1.03 -3.89 1.13
N ARG A 11 -2.18 -4.22 0.52
CA ARG A 11 -3.21 -5.05 1.15
C ARG A 11 -2.72 -6.46 1.43
N LEU A 12 -1.94 -7.05 0.52
CA LEU A 12 -1.34 -8.36 0.74
C LEU A 12 -0.31 -8.33 1.88
N ASN A 13 0.46 -7.24 2.02
CA ASN A 13 1.38 -7.08 3.13
C ASN A 13 0.64 -7.00 4.48
N MET A 14 -0.45 -6.22 4.55
CA MET A 14 -1.34 -6.15 5.72
C MET A 14 -1.91 -7.52 6.13
N LYS A 15 -2.25 -8.37 5.15
CA LYS A 15 -2.73 -9.74 5.42
C LYS A 15 -1.65 -10.72 5.87
N ARG A 16 -0.37 -10.42 5.59
CA ARG A 16 0.76 -11.30 5.91
C ARG A 16 1.49 -10.93 7.18
N MET A 17 1.45 -9.66 7.61
CA MET A 17 1.97 -9.24 8.90
C MET A 17 1.12 -9.84 10.04
N SER A 18 1.66 -9.79 11.26
CA SER A 18 0.94 -10.23 12.46
C SER A 18 -0.37 -9.46 12.67
N GLY A 19 -1.34 -10.08 13.34
CA GLY A 19 -2.61 -9.44 13.69
C GLY A 19 -2.42 -8.11 14.42
N ALA A 20 -1.52 -8.07 15.40
CA ALA A 20 -1.21 -6.85 16.15
C ALA A 20 -0.68 -5.70 15.28
N ARG A 21 0.18 -6.00 14.28
CA ARG A 21 0.68 -4.98 13.34
C ARG A 21 -0.39 -4.51 12.36
N CYS A 22 -1.21 -5.44 11.88
CA CYS A 22 -2.34 -5.14 11.02
C CYS A 22 -3.37 -4.25 11.73
N GLU A 23 -3.73 -4.59 12.97
CA GLU A 23 -4.64 -3.82 13.83
C GLU A 23 -4.09 -2.41 14.12
N MET A 24 -2.81 -2.29 14.47
CA MET A 24 -2.18 -0.99 14.67
C MET A 24 -2.26 -0.10 13.42
N LEU A 25 -1.85 -0.61 12.26
CA LEU A 25 -1.87 0.16 11.00
C LEU A 25 -3.28 0.43 10.45
N SER A 26 -4.29 -0.25 10.97
CA SER A 26 -5.71 -0.05 10.61
C SER A 26 -6.48 0.74 11.66
N SER A 27 -5.83 1.15 12.75
CA SER A 27 -6.46 1.85 13.86
C SER A 27 -7.00 3.22 13.41
N ILE A 28 -8.21 3.55 13.87
CA ILE A 28 -8.79 4.88 13.67
C ILE A 28 -8.04 5.97 14.45
N ASP A 29 -7.32 5.57 15.51
CA ASP A 29 -6.54 6.46 16.36
C ASP A 29 -5.07 6.55 15.93
N LEU A 30 -4.69 5.89 14.83
CA LEU A 30 -3.33 5.89 14.32
C LEU A 30 -2.81 7.32 14.11
N SER A 31 -1.59 7.58 14.58
CA SER A 31 -0.90 8.85 14.44
C SER A 31 0.22 8.78 13.41
N TRP A 32 0.64 9.94 12.90
CA TRP A 32 1.80 10.04 12.00
C TRP A 32 3.06 9.47 12.65
N ARG A 33 3.25 9.76 13.94
CA ARG A 33 4.39 9.27 14.72
C ARG A 33 4.44 7.74 14.77
N GLU A 34 3.31 7.06 14.94
CA GLU A 34 3.28 5.59 14.94
C GLU A 34 3.62 5.01 13.57
N ILE A 35 3.21 5.67 12.47
CA ILE A 35 3.62 5.29 11.11
C ILE A 35 5.13 5.44 10.94
N GLU A 36 5.72 6.54 11.42
CA GLU A 36 7.18 6.76 11.39
C GLU A 36 7.94 5.72 12.22
N GLU A 37 7.46 5.45 13.44
CA GLU A 37 8.08 4.50 14.36
C GLU A 37 8.05 3.07 13.78
N VAL A 38 6.91 2.61 13.24
CA VAL A 38 6.86 1.28 12.61
C VAL A 38 7.67 1.20 11.32
N ALA A 39 7.75 2.29 10.55
CA ALA A 39 8.60 2.33 9.36
C ALA A 39 10.09 2.25 9.72
N ALA A 40 10.52 2.90 10.80
CA ALA A 40 11.88 2.80 11.31
C ALA A 40 12.22 1.37 11.76
N VAL A 41 11.31 0.72 12.50
CA VAL A 41 11.45 -0.70 12.90
C VAL A 41 11.53 -1.60 11.65
N PHE A 42 10.63 -1.40 10.69
CA PHE A 42 10.66 -2.15 9.44
C PHE A 42 12.01 -2.03 8.73
N THR A 43 12.51 -0.81 8.55
CA THR A 43 13.78 -0.56 7.85
C THR A 43 14.94 -1.28 8.52
N ALA A 44 15.05 -1.18 9.85
CA ALA A 44 16.11 -1.85 10.59
C ALA A 44 16.05 -3.38 10.46
N GLU A 45 14.86 -3.97 10.60
CA GLU A 45 14.68 -5.42 10.47
C GLU A 45 14.86 -5.91 9.02
N TYR A 46 14.39 -5.13 8.05
CA TYR A 46 14.57 -5.42 6.63
C TYR A 46 16.05 -5.38 6.23
N GLU A 47 16.81 -4.38 6.66
CA GLU A 47 18.24 -4.27 6.42
C GLU A 47 19.01 -5.44 7.04
N SER A 48 18.67 -5.80 8.28
CA SER A 48 19.25 -6.97 8.94
C SER A 48 18.95 -8.27 8.18
N ALA A 49 17.70 -8.46 7.73
CA ALA A 49 17.31 -9.64 6.97
C ALA A 49 17.93 -9.66 5.56
N ALA A 50 18.08 -8.50 4.92
CA ALA A 50 18.71 -8.37 3.61
C ALA A 50 20.22 -8.65 3.67
N ALA A 51 20.90 -8.27 4.75
CA ALA A 51 22.29 -8.64 4.97
C ALA A 51 22.45 -10.17 5.07
N LEU A 52 21.54 -10.84 5.76
CA LEU A 52 21.52 -12.31 5.86
C LEU A 52 21.08 -13.01 4.57
N GLN A 53 20.37 -12.32 3.66
CA GLN A 53 20.03 -12.88 2.34
C GLN A 53 21.28 -13.17 1.52
N ALA A 54 22.34 -12.37 1.66
CA ALA A 54 23.63 -12.65 1.04
C ALA A 54 24.25 -13.97 1.54
N ASP A 55 23.85 -14.42 2.73
CA ASP A 55 24.32 -15.64 3.40
C ASP A 55 23.30 -16.80 3.34
N GLY A 56 22.30 -16.71 2.44
CA GLY A 56 21.29 -17.76 2.20
C GLY A 56 19.95 -17.57 2.92
N GLY A 57 19.74 -16.43 3.59
CA GLY A 57 18.42 -16.02 4.09
C GLY A 57 17.41 -15.80 2.95
N THR A 58 16.11 -15.87 3.26
CA THR A 58 15.04 -15.66 2.28
C THR A 58 14.20 -14.43 2.64
N LEU A 59 14.00 -13.56 1.65
CA LEU A 59 13.03 -12.47 1.69
C LEU A 59 11.97 -12.68 0.60
N PRO A 60 10.72 -12.30 0.84
CA PRO A 60 10.19 -11.75 2.09
C PRO A 60 9.98 -12.81 3.19
N CYS A 61 10.08 -12.39 4.45
CA CYS A 61 9.83 -13.23 5.64
C CYS A 61 9.09 -12.44 6.73
N MET A 62 8.64 -13.14 7.78
CA MET A 62 8.09 -12.49 8.99
C MET A 62 9.26 -12.07 9.89
N SER A 63 9.23 -10.83 10.39
CA SER A 63 10.19 -10.34 11.37
C SER A 63 9.79 -10.65 12.80
N ASP A 64 10.73 -10.50 13.74
CA ASP A 64 10.49 -10.67 15.17
C ASP A 64 9.43 -9.69 15.70
N SER A 65 9.38 -8.47 15.15
CA SER A 65 8.36 -7.49 15.49
C SER A 65 6.99 -7.75 14.81
N GLY A 66 6.86 -8.86 14.06
CA GLY A 66 5.63 -9.30 13.44
C GLY A 66 5.30 -8.56 12.13
N LEU A 67 6.29 -7.98 11.47
CA LEU A 67 6.14 -7.32 10.17
C LEU A 67 6.44 -8.29 9.03
N TRP A 68 5.71 -8.19 7.93
CA TRP A 68 6.04 -8.94 6.72
C TRP A 68 7.06 -8.14 5.89
N LEU A 69 8.32 -8.60 5.87
CA LEU A 69 9.49 -7.94 5.30
C LEU A 69 9.50 -7.95 3.76
N GLN A 70 8.47 -7.37 3.16
CA GLN A 70 8.36 -7.11 1.73
C GLN A 70 8.24 -5.60 1.53
N SER A 71 9.36 -4.95 1.24
CA SER A 71 9.53 -3.49 1.28
C SER A 71 8.50 -2.72 0.44
N TYR A 72 8.29 -3.13 -0.81
CA TYR A 72 7.30 -2.49 -1.68
C TYR A 72 5.89 -2.53 -1.07
N GLY A 73 5.39 -3.71 -0.70
CA GLY A 73 4.07 -3.87 -0.10
C GLY A 73 3.96 -3.17 1.25
N PHE A 74 4.99 -3.22 2.09
CA PHE A 74 4.96 -2.50 3.36
C PHE A 74 4.87 -0.98 3.15
N SER A 75 5.66 -0.41 2.23
CA SER A 75 5.55 1.02 1.89
C SER A 75 4.15 1.40 1.38
N LYS A 76 3.52 0.53 0.57
CA LYS A 76 2.14 0.72 0.10
C LYS A 76 1.11 0.53 1.22
N ALA A 77 1.41 -0.29 2.22
CA ALA A 77 0.60 -0.44 3.42
C ALA A 77 0.61 0.84 4.27
N CYS A 78 1.79 1.40 4.54
CA CYS A 78 1.94 2.69 5.21
C CYS A 78 1.25 3.82 4.45
N LEU A 79 1.31 3.83 3.10
CA LEU A 79 0.62 4.83 2.29
C LEU A 79 -0.90 4.77 2.44
N GLY A 80 -1.48 3.57 2.56
CA GLY A 80 -2.90 3.41 2.82
C GLY A 80 -3.29 3.85 4.24
N ALA A 81 -2.49 3.53 5.24
CA ALA A 81 -2.68 4.02 6.61
C ALA A 81 -2.58 5.57 6.69
N TYR A 82 -1.61 6.16 5.99
CA TYR A 82 -1.47 7.61 5.89
C TYR A 82 -2.69 8.27 5.21
N CYS A 83 -3.23 7.63 4.17
CA CYS A 83 -4.46 8.10 3.54
C CYS A 83 -5.66 8.16 4.53
N GLN A 84 -5.79 7.18 5.43
CA GLN A 84 -6.82 7.18 6.49
C GLN A 84 -6.62 8.38 7.43
N LEU A 85 -5.38 8.61 7.86
CA LEU A 85 -5.02 9.72 8.72
C LEU A 85 -5.37 11.08 8.06
N VAL A 86 -5.01 11.27 6.79
CA VAL A 86 -5.34 12.49 6.04
C VAL A 86 -6.86 12.67 5.89
N ALA A 87 -7.60 11.59 5.65
CA ALA A 87 -9.06 11.64 5.56
C ALA A 87 -9.71 12.09 6.89
N ARG A 88 -9.18 11.60 8.01
CA ARG A 88 -9.62 11.96 9.38
C ARG A 88 -9.29 13.41 9.73
N GLU A 89 -8.07 13.85 9.48
CA GLU A 89 -7.58 15.18 9.87
C GLU A 89 -8.13 16.30 8.97
N HIS A 90 -8.51 15.96 7.74
CA HIS A 90 -9.04 16.91 6.77
C HIS A 90 -10.35 16.41 6.16
N PRO A 91 -11.47 16.38 6.90
CA PRO A 91 -12.74 15.83 6.42
C PRO A 91 -13.35 16.57 5.22
N GLY A 92 -12.89 17.80 4.95
CA GLY A 92 -13.23 18.56 3.73
C GLY A 92 -12.48 18.11 2.47
N LEU A 93 -11.42 17.31 2.61
CA LEU A 93 -10.66 16.73 1.51
C LEU A 93 -11.12 15.30 1.25
N LEU A 94 -11.41 14.99 -0.02
CA LEU A 94 -11.46 13.60 -0.47
C LEU A 94 -10.02 13.06 -0.50
N SER A 95 -9.71 12.17 0.44
CA SER A 95 -8.46 11.41 0.53
C SER A 95 -8.76 9.95 0.25
N VAL A 96 -8.15 9.39 -0.80
CA VAL A 96 -8.42 8.02 -1.27
C VAL A 96 -7.14 7.33 -1.73
N THR A 97 -7.14 6.00 -1.63
CA THR A 97 -6.10 5.16 -2.23
C THR A 97 -6.65 4.39 -3.41
N CYS A 98 -5.78 4.04 -4.36
CA CYS A 98 -6.15 3.18 -5.48
C CYS A 98 -5.00 2.28 -5.89
N SER A 99 -5.32 1.26 -6.68
CA SER A 99 -4.36 0.48 -7.44
C SER A 99 -4.60 0.67 -8.93
N PRO A 100 -3.58 1.03 -9.72
CA PRO A 100 -3.70 1.10 -11.17
C PRO A 100 -3.77 -0.30 -11.81
N GLY A 101 -3.58 -1.35 -11.02
CA GLY A 101 -3.48 -2.73 -11.49
C GLY A 101 -2.05 -3.07 -11.84
N TRP A 102 -1.86 -4.16 -12.57
CA TRP A 102 -0.54 -4.55 -13.07
C TRP A 102 -0.31 -3.89 -14.42
N VAL A 103 0.44 -2.78 -14.43
CA VAL A 103 0.61 -1.92 -15.60
C VAL A 103 1.98 -2.16 -16.24
N MET A 104 2.01 -2.27 -17.56
CA MET A 104 3.24 -2.39 -18.36
C MET A 104 4.06 -1.10 -18.30
N THR A 105 5.02 -1.06 -17.39
CA THR A 105 5.95 0.07 -17.18
C THR A 105 7.35 -0.47 -16.90
N ASP A 106 8.34 0.43 -16.80
CA ASP A 106 9.70 0.05 -16.38
C ASP A 106 9.71 -0.64 -15.00
N MET A 107 8.79 -0.28 -14.09
CA MET A 107 8.67 -0.93 -12.77
C MET A 107 8.23 -2.40 -12.85
N SER A 108 7.51 -2.80 -13.90
CA SER A 108 7.07 -4.17 -14.12
C SER A 108 7.94 -4.91 -15.14
N SER A 109 8.98 -4.27 -15.68
CA SER A 109 9.76 -4.78 -16.82
C SER A 109 10.47 -6.11 -16.54
N THR A 110 10.77 -6.39 -15.27
CA THR A 110 11.42 -7.64 -14.85
C THR A 110 10.43 -8.75 -14.50
N TYR A 111 9.12 -8.52 -14.66
CA TYR A 111 8.12 -9.55 -14.41
C TYR A 111 8.10 -10.56 -15.56
N THR A 112 8.29 -11.83 -15.23
CA THR A 112 8.35 -12.94 -16.20
C THR A 112 7.19 -13.92 -16.07
N GLY A 113 6.13 -13.57 -15.33
CA GLY A 113 4.95 -14.42 -15.21
C GLY A 113 3.93 -14.17 -16.32
N ASP A 114 2.88 -14.98 -16.34
CA ASP A 114 1.89 -15.00 -17.43
C ASP A 114 0.73 -14.03 -17.22
N ALA A 115 0.82 -13.09 -16.25
CA ALA A 115 -0.24 -12.13 -16.02
C ALA A 115 -0.37 -11.15 -17.20
N GLU A 116 -1.60 -10.96 -17.67
CA GLU A 116 -1.92 -9.93 -18.65
C GLU A 116 -1.70 -8.54 -18.04
N LEU A 117 -0.78 -7.78 -18.64
CA LEU A 117 -0.44 -6.44 -18.20
C LEU A 117 -1.36 -5.42 -18.86
N ARG A 118 -1.87 -4.50 -18.06
CA ARG A 118 -2.61 -3.33 -18.53
C ARG A 118 -1.65 -2.38 -19.24
N SER A 119 -2.14 -1.70 -20.26
CA SER A 119 -1.49 -0.54 -20.87
C SER A 119 -1.38 0.63 -19.89
N ILE A 120 -0.50 1.59 -20.19
CA ILE A 120 -0.33 2.81 -19.41
C ILE A 120 -1.65 3.59 -19.30
N ASP A 121 -2.40 3.68 -20.39
CA ASP A 121 -3.69 4.38 -20.41
C ASP A 121 -4.70 3.70 -19.49
N GLU A 122 -4.86 2.38 -19.60
CA GLU A 122 -5.75 1.59 -18.72
C GLU A 122 -5.35 1.67 -17.25
N GLY A 123 -4.06 1.79 -16.94
CA GLY A 123 -3.55 1.99 -15.59
C GLY A 123 -3.84 3.40 -15.05
N GLY A 124 -3.83 4.40 -15.93
CA GLY A 124 -4.10 5.80 -15.59
C GLY A 124 -5.58 6.11 -15.33
N GLU A 125 -6.50 5.31 -15.88
CA GLU A 125 -7.94 5.61 -15.82
C GLU A 125 -8.48 5.81 -14.41
N VAL A 126 -8.22 4.88 -13.48
CA VAL A 126 -8.75 4.95 -12.11
C VAL A 126 -8.20 6.18 -11.38
N VAL A 127 -6.93 6.52 -11.62
CA VAL A 127 -6.27 7.67 -11.01
C VAL A 127 -6.88 8.97 -11.55
N ALA A 128 -7.03 9.07 -12.87
CA ALA A 128 -7.64 10.23 -13.53
C ALA A 128 -9.10 10.41 -13.12
N TRP A 129 -9.86 9.32 -13.02
CA TRP A 129 -11.25 9.35 -12.57
C TRP A 129 -11.37 9.82 -11.12
N LEU A 130 -10.59 9.28 -10.18
CA LEU A 130 -10.61 9.73 -8.78
C LEU A 130 -10.24 11.20 -8.63
N ALA A 131 -9.31 11.68 -9.47
CA ALA A 131 -8.84 13.07 -9.44
C ALA A 131 -9.87 14.06 -10.01
N THR A 132 -10.68 13.67 -11.01
CA THR A 132 -11.48 14.61 -11.82
C THR A 132 -12.99 14.38 -11.79
N SER A 133 -13.46 13.20 -11.38
CA SER A 133 -14.89 12.86 -11.40
C SER A 133 -15.73 13.85 -10.59
N ALA A 134 -16.90 14.22 -11.11
CA ALA A 134 -17.89 15.01 -10.38
C ALA A 134 -18.54 14.21 -9.24
N GLU A 135 -18.51 12.87 -9.34
CA GLU A 135 -19.03 11.98 -8.31
C GLU A 135 -18.13 12.01 -7.06
N ARG A 136 -18.79 11.86 -5.90
CA ARG A 136 -18.09 11.78 -4.62
C ARG A 136 -17.69 10.33 -4.38
N ALA A 137 -16.40 10.04 -4.56
CA ALA A 137 -15.81 8.81 -4.09
C ALA A 137 -15.95 8.71 -2.55
N GLU A 138 -15.99 7.48 -2.05
CA GLU A 138 -15.93 7.18 -0.63
C GLU A 138 -14.51 7.48 -0.14
N GLY A 139 -14.40 8.44 0.77
CA GLY A 139 -13.13 8.76 1.40
C GLY A 139 -12.62 7.57 2.20
N ALA A 140 -11.29 7.48 2.39
CA ALA A 140 -10.67 6.39 3.13
C ALA A 140 -10.88 4.98 2.54
N SER A 141 -11.40 4.86 1.31
CA SER A 141 -11.52 3.58 0.60
C SER A 141 -10.27 3.26 -0.25
N PHE A 142 -10.17 1.99 -0.66
CA PHE A 142 -9.20 1.52 -1.66
C PHE A 142 -9.92 1.18 -2.96
N TYR A 143 -9.54 1.87 -4.05
CA TYR A 143 -10.16 1.69 -5.35
C TYR A 143 -9.38 0.71 -6.24
N LEU A 144 -10.11 -0.23 -6.84
CA LEU A 144 -9.61 -1.16 -7.83
C LEU A 144 -9.62 -0.55 -9.24
N PRO A 145 -8.92 -1.14 -10.21
CA PRO A 145 -8.84 -0.59 -11.57
C PRO A 145 -10.20 -0.47 -12.29
N ASP A 146 -11.19 -1.27 -11.89
CA ASP A 146 -12.58 -1.20 -12.36
C ASP A 146 -13.42 -0.13 -11.65
N ARG A 147 -12.78 0.70 -10.81
CA ARG A 147 -13.38 1.79 -10.02
C ARG A 147 -14.27 1.30 -8.88
N SER A 148 -14.30 0.00 -8.61
CA SER A 148 -14.96 -0.53 -7.42
C SER A 148 -14.17 -0.15 -6.16
N ALA A 149 -14.88 0.16 -5.08
CA ALA A 149 -14.31 0.44 -3.78
C ALA A 149 -14.29 -0.84 -2.93
N VAL A 150 -13.20 -1.05 -2.21
CA VAL A 150 -13.08 -2.07 -1.17
C VAL A 150 -12.53 -1.46 0.11
N SER A 151 -12.78 -2.14 1.23
CA SER A 151 -12.09 -1.84 2.49
C SER A 151 -10.57 -1.88 2.28
N TRP A 152 -9.88 -0.93 2.87
CA TRP A 152 -8.42 -0.86 2.86
C TRP A 152 -7.80 -2.17 3.37
N VAL A 153 -8.33 -2.72 4.46
CA VAL A 153 -7.99 -4.05 5.00
C VAL A 153 -9.14 -5.01 4.78
#